data_AF-A0A968P577-F1
#
_entry.id   AF-A0A968P577-F1
#
_cell.length_a   1.000
_cell.length_b   1.000
_cell.length_c   1.000
_cell.angle_alpha   90.00
_cell.angle_beta   90.00
_cell.angle_gamma   90.00
#
_symmetry.space_group_name_H-M   'P 1'
#
loop_
_entity.id
_entity.type
_entity.pdbx_description
1 polymer ?
#
loop_
_entity_poly.entity_id
_entity_poly.type
_entity_poly.pdbx_seq_one_letter_code
_entity_poly.pdbx_strand_id
1 'polypeptide(L)' 'MVRPNLSNANLSNANLSNANLSKANLIEANLLDARLSGTDLSEAINLTQSQVEVAHGDVATRLPQGLTRPAHWE' A
#
# COMPACT_ATOMS: atom_id res chain seq x y z
N MET A 1 -19.24 4.17 7.03
CA MET A 1 -17.95 4.14 6.31
C MET A 1 -17.41 2.73 6.38
N VAL A 2 -17.09 2.11 5.23
CA VAL A 2 -16.60 0.72 5.15
C VAL A 2 -15.07 0.76 5.18
N ARG A 3 -14.44 -0.15 5.93
CA ARG A 3 -12.98 -0.39 5.86
C ARG A 3 -12.74 -1.53 4.89
N PRO A 4 -11.96 -1.34 3.81
CA PRO A 4 -11.60 -2.45 2.93
C PRO A 4 -10.82 -3.51 3.72
N ASN A 5 -11.34 -4.74 3.77
CA ASN A 5 -10.57 -5.85 4.32
C ASN A 5 -9.83 -6.53 3.16
N LEU A 6 -8.53 -6.31 3.09
CA LEU A 6 -7.62 -6.91 2.09
C LEU A 6 -6.65 -7.89 2.75
N SER A 7 -7.01 -8.40 3.95
CA SER A 7 -6.23 -9.43 4.64
C SER A 7 -6.01 -10.63 3.73
N ASN A 8 -4.77 -11.10 3.62
CA ASN A 8 -4.38 -12.24 2.77
C ASN A 8 -4.65 -12.06 1.27
N ALA A 9 -4.98 -10.84 0.81
CA ALA A 9 -5.24 -10.61 -0.60
C ALA A 9 -3.95 -10.78 -1.41
N ASN A 10 -4.03 -11.51 -2.51
CA ASN A 10 -2.98 -11.51 -3.52
C ASN A 10 -3.18 -10.29 -4.43
N LEU A 11 -2.39 -9.23 -4.20
CA LEU A 11 -2.39 -7.99 -4.96
C LEU A 11 -1.13 -7.87 -5.82
N SER A 12 -0.43 -8.98 -6.08
CA SER A 12 0.78 -8.93 -6.89
C SER A 12 0.48 -8.43 -8.30
N ASN A 13 1.34 -7.55 -8.80
CA ASN A 13 1.17 -6.87 -10.09
C ASN A 13 -0.14 -6.05 -10.24
N ALA A 14 -0.90 -5.85 -9.17
CA ALA A 14 -2.16 -5.10 -9.25
C ALA A 14 -1.90 -3.62 -9.54
N ASN A 15 -2.75 -3.03 -10.39
CA ASN A 15 -2.78 -1.58 -10.54
C ASN A 15 -3.73 -0.98 -9.49
N LEU A 16 -3.15 -0.35 -8.47
CA LEU A 16 -3.86 0.32 -7.39
C LEU A 16 -3.62 1.84 -7.42
N SER A 17 -3.08 2.37 -8.53
CA SER A 17 -2.75 3.78 -8.66
C SER A 17 -3.98 4.64 -8.40
N ASN A 18 -3.82 5.69 -7.59
CA ASN A 18 -4.87 6.61 -7.15
C ASN A 18 -6.03 5.96 -6.36
N ALA A 19 -5.90 4.70 -5.94
CA ALA A 19 -6.91 4.07 -5.10
C ALA A 19 -6.96 4.69 -3.70
N ASN A 20 -8.16 4.75 -3.12
CA ASN A 20 -8.33 5.06 -1.71
C ASN A 20 -8.32 3.75 -0.90
N LEU A 21 -7.18 3.45 -0.30
CA LEU A 21 -6.98 2.33 0.63
C LEU A 21 -6.77 2.83 2.07
N SER A 22 -7.24 4.04 2.37
CA SER A 22 -7.24 4.55 3.73
C SER A 22 -8.04 3.59 4.62
N LYS A 23 -7.52 3.28 5.81
CA LYS A 23 -8.13 2.35 6.79
C LYS A 23 -8.23 0.90 6.32
N ALA A 24 -7.61 0.54 5.19
CA ALA A 24 -7.59 -0.84 4.73
C ALA A 24 -6.80 -1.73 5.70
N ASN A 25 -7.28 -2.95 5.93
CA ASN A 25 -6.51 -3.98 6.62
C ASN A 25 -5.67 -4.75 5.59
N LEU A 26 -4.35 -4.65 5.67
CA LEU A 26 -3.39 -5.25 4.72
C LEU A 26 -2.55 -6.38 5.35
N ILE A 27 -3.01 -6.97 6.45
CA ILE A 27 -2.34 -8.12 7.08
C ILE A 27 -2.09 -9.22 6.02
N GLU A 28 -0.83 -9.62 5.87
CA GLU A 28 -0.41 -10.68 4.95
C GLU A 28 -0.82 -10.47 3.47
N ALA A 29 -1.16 -9.24 3.07
CA ALA A 29 -1.42 -8.93 1.67
C ALA A 29 -0.11 -9.01 0.86
N ASN A 30 -0.15 -9.68 -0.29
CA ASN A 30 0.98 -9.75 -1.22
C ASN A 30 0.97 -8.52 -2.14
N LEU A 31 1.92 -7.60 -1.95
CA LEU A 31 2.06 -6.37 -2.73
C LEU A 31 3.23 -6.41 -3.74
N LEU A 32 3.78 -7.59 -4.02
CA LEU A 32 4.87 -7.76 -4.98
C LEU A 32 4.53 -7.12 -6.33
N ASP A 33 5.34 -6.16 -6.76
CA ASP A 33 5.17 -5.40 -8.01
C ASP A 33 3.83 -4.65 -8.15
N ALA A 34 3.09 -4.43 -7.05
CA ALA A 34 1.87 -3.63 -7.08
C ALA A 34 2.19 -2.16 -7.40
N ARG A 35 1.35 -1.52 -8.23
CA ARG A 35 1.47 -0.10 -8.57
C ARG A 35 0.63 0.73 -7.61
N LEU A 36 1.30 1.48 -6.74
CA LEU A 36 0.74 2.29 -5.65
C LEU A 36 0.87 3.81 -5.89
N SER A 37 1.28 4.26 -7.07
CA SER A 37 1.41 5.69 -7.41
C SER A 37 0.13 6.46 -7.08
N GLY A 38 0.24 7.49 -6.23
CA GLY A 38 -0.90 8.28 -5.77
C GLY A 38 -1.91 7.55 -4.86
N THR A 39 -1.67 6.31 -4.46
CA THR A 39 -2.57 5.57 -3.56
C THR A 39 -2.57 6.19 -2.16
N ASP A 40 -3.76 6.34 -1.58
CA ASP A 40 -3.89 6.76 -0.19
C ASP A 40 -3.88 5.54 0.75
N LEU A 41 -2.78 5.35 1.47
CA LEU A 41 -2.61 4.35 2.52
C LEU A 41 -2.47 5.01 3.90
N SER A 42 -2.78 6.30 4.07
CA SER A 42 -2.36 7.07 5.25
C SER A 42 -2.87 6.54 6.59
N GLU A 43 -3.97 5.79 6.57
CA GLU A 43 -4.57 5.17 7.75
C GLU A 43 -4.65 3.64 7.63
N ALA A 44 -3.94 3.04 6.67
CA ALA A 44 -3.93 1.59 6.52
C ALA A 44 -3.32 0.92 7.77
N ILE A 45 -3.88 -0.22 8.15
CA ILE A 45 -3.43 -1.00 9.31
C ILE A 45 -2.81 -2.32 8.83
N ASN A 46 -1.85 -2.83 9.62
CA ASN A 46 -1.10 -4.05 9.32
C ASN A 46 -0.30 -4.01 7.99
N LEU A 47 -0.10 -2.81 7.43
CA LEU A 47 0.87 -2.59 6.36
C LEU A 47 2.27 -2.52 6.99
N THR A 48 3.20 -3.29 6.43
CA THR A 48 4.58 -3.37 6.91
C THR A 48 5.56 -2.73 5.92
N GLN A 49 6.75 -2.38 6.40
CA GLN A 49 7.80 -1.82 5.53
C GLN A 49 8.16 -2.76 4.38
N SER A 50 8.29 -4.07 4.65
CA SER A 50 8.61 -5.08 3.63
C SER A 50 7.56 -5.17 2.52
N GLN A 51 6.27 -5.03 2.85
CA GLN A 51 5.21 -5.00 1.84
C GLN A 51 5.29 -3.77 0.92
N VAL A 52 5.76 -2.64 1.45
CA VAL A 52 5.94 -1.39 0.69
C VAL A 52 7.21 -1.44 -0.16
N GLU A 53 8.30 -2.04 0.35
CA GLU A 53 9.58 -2.19 -0.33
C GLU A 53 9.47 -2.98 -1.65
N VAL A 54 8.57 -3.97 -1.73
CA VAL A 54 8.38 -4.77 -2.95
C VAL A 54 7.35 -4.18 -3.92
N ALA A 55 6.76 -3.04 -3.58
CA ALA A 55 5.79 -2.34 -4.40
C ALA A 55 6.40 -1.09 -5.06
N HIS A 56 5.64 -0.50 -5.98
CA HIS A 56 6.05 0.68 -6.75
C HIS A 56 5.11 1.84 -6.43
N GLY A 57 5.57 2.79 -5.63
CA GLY A 57 4.84 4.03 -5.32
C GLY A 57 5.63 5.26 -5.74
N ASP A 58 5.12 6.43 -5.39
CA ASP A 58 5.70 7.71 -5.77
C ASP A 58 5.59 8.78 -4.67
N VAL A 59 5.96 10.01 -5.02
CA VAL A 59 5.80 11.18 -4.15
C VAL A 59 4.38 11.44 -3.68
N ALA A 60 3.37 11.01 -4.46
CA ALA A 60 1.96 11.18 -4.17
C ALA A 60 1.37 10.03 -3.34
N THR A 61 2.03 8.87 -3.27
CA THR A 61 1.61 7.77 -2.40
C THR A 61 1.72 8.19 -0.93
N ARG A 62 0.60 8.10 -0.20
CA ARG A 62 0.51 8.50 1.21
C ARG A 62 0.64 7.27 2.10
N LEU A 63 1.76 7.13 2.81
CA LEU A 63 1.99 6.00 3.73
C LEU A 63 1.43 6.26 5.14
N PRO A 64 1.11 5.21 5.92
CA PRO A 64 0.88 5.31 7.36
C PRO A 64 2.09 5.90 8.09
N GLN A 65 1.82 6.55 9.23
CA GLN A 65 2.88 6.98 10.13
C GLN A 65 3.74 5.79 10.56
N GLY A 66 5.07 5.96 10.52
CA GLY A 66 6.04 4.94 10.92
C GLY A 66 6.58 4.09 9.78
N LEU A 67 5.99 4.16 8.58
CA LEU A 67 6.60 3.62 7.36
C LEU A 67 7.41 4.69 6.65
N THR A 68 8.50 4.27 6.03
CA THR A 68 9.34 5.13 5.20
C THR A 68 9.05 4.84 3.73
N ARG A 69 9.11 5.89 2.91
CA ARG A 69 9.08 5.73 1.45
C ARG A 69 10.33 4.95 1.03
N PRO A 70 10.19 3.83 0.29
CA PRO A 70 11.34 3.13 -0.28
C PRO A 70 12.15 4.04 -1.20
N ALA A 71 13.47 3.83 -1.22
CA ALA A 71 14.39 4.70 -1.96
C ALA A 71 14.18 4.67 -3.49
N HIS A 72 13.59 3.59 -4.01
CA HIS A 72 13.29 3.41 -5.44
C HIS A 72 11.93 3.98 -5.87
N TRP A 73 11.17 4.60 -4.97
CA TRP A 73 9.94 5.29 -5.33
C TRP A 73 10.26 6.70 -5.84
N GLU A 74 9.79 7.03 -7.05
CA GLU A 74 10.07 8.31 -7.73
C GLU A 74 9.16 9.47 -7.31
#